data_AF-A0A1Z9SMY4-F1
#
_entry.id   AF-A0A1Z9SMY4-F1
#
_cell.length_a   1.000
_cell.length_b   1.000
_cell.length_c   1.000
_cell.angle_alpha   90.00
_cell.angle_beta   90.00
_cell.angle_gamma   90.00
#
_symmetry.space_group_name_H-M   'P 1'
#
loop_
_entity.id
_entity.type
_entity.pdbx_description
1 polymer ?
#
loop_
_entity_poly.entity_id
_entity_poly.type
_entity_poly.pdbx_seq_one_letter_code
_entity_poly.pdbx_strand_id
1 'polypeptide(L)'
;MKLATFKTKNNVHPRYGFKKEKYIIDILYFSKFLQEKNNDNRFSNLPASLKDALKNWNENFKIFKDLQNNFLDKYLNAKIKDGHQIAQLESDINFLAPVPNPASFRDFYAFEQHVRSARKLRGLEMHPDWFKIPIFYFSNAGAVYGHGAHIPYPKGTHELDFELEFAVIIANGGSDINKKHAKNYIAGYTICNDWSARDLQREEMAMSLGPAKGKDFATSFGPFMVTPDELEKKWDDNGKLHLRMTCHVNGNLISDGNTNDLYHPFTKMIERASMNTHLMPGDYLGSGTVGTGCILELRPENTGGWLKKGDTIRLEIEDLGVLENTIV
;
A
#
# COMPACT_ATOMS: atom_id res chain seq x y z
N MET A 1 -5.46 -10.42 -9.41
CA MET A 1 -4.03 -10.73 -9.24
C MET A 1 -3.46 -10.04 -8.00
N LYS A 2 -2.51 -10.66 -7.30
CA LYS A 2 -1.71 -10.01 -6.23
C LYS A 2 -0.28 -9.82 -6.72
N LEU A 3 0.14 -8.59 -6.98
CA LEU A 3 1.47 -8.26 -7.51
C LEU A 3 2.42 -7.82 -6.40
N ALA A 4 3.68 -8.23 -6.49
CA ALA A 4 4.73 -7.85 -5.55
C ALA A 4 5.94 -7.31 -6.29
N THR A 5 6.65 -6.38 -5.65
CA THR A 5 7.99 -5.96 -6.04
C THR A 5 8.97 -6.52 -5.01
N PHE A 6 10.06 -7.13 -5.47
CA PHE A 6 10.96 -7.89 -4.60
C PHE A 6 12.40 -7.87 -5.09
N LYS A 7 13.33 -8.24 -4.21
CA LYS A 7 14.72 -8.60 -4.55
C LYS A 7 14.96 -10.06 -4.19
N THR A 8 15.83 -10.72 -4.95
CA THR A 8 16.31 -12.06 -4.59
C THR A 8 17.73 -11.95 -4.03
N LYS A 9 18.20 -12.97 -3.31
CA LYS A 9 19.58 -13.00 -2.78
C LYS A 9 20.64 -12.77 -3.88
N ASN A 10 20.35 -13.20 -5.10
CA ASN A 10 21.28 -13.16 -6.23
C ASN A 10 21.06 -11.95 -7.16
N ASN A 11 20.06 -11.10 -6.91
CA ASN A 11 19.77 -9.94 -7.76
C ASN A 11 19.53 -8.67 -6.94
N VAL A 12 20.46 -7.73 -7.07
CA VAL A 12 20.40 -6.42 -6.41
C VAL A 12 19.32 -5.50 -6.98
N HIS A 13 18.93 -5.72 -8.24
CA HIS A 13 17.91 -4.92 -8.90
C HIS A 13 16.51 -5.43 -8.55
N PRO A 14 15.57 -4.53 -8.17
CA PRO A 14 14.18 -4.89 -7.96
C PRO A 14 13.58 -5.59 -9.17
N ARG A 15 12.79 -6.63 -8.89
CA ARG A 15 11.99 -7.38 -9.86
C ARG A 15 10.53 -7.31 -9.42
N TYR A 16 9.62 -7.73 -10.29
CA TYR A 16 8.20 -7.76 -9.95
C TYR A 16 7.53 -9.00 -10.53
N GLY A 17 6.47 -9.40 -9.86
CA GLY A 17 5.82 -10.67 -10.11
C GLY A 17 4.43 -10.74 -9.50
N PHE A 18 3.73 -11.85 -9.72
CA PHE A 18 2.44 -12.10 -9.09
C PHE A 18 2.48 -13.34 -8.20
N LYS A 19 1.69 -13.32 -7.12
CA LYS A 19 1.60 -14.43 -6.17
C LYS A 19 0.80 -15.60 -6.76
N LYS A 20 1.31 -16.81 -6.55
CA LYS A 20 0.61 -18.09 -6.73
C LYS A 20 0.99 -18.98 -5.54
N GLU A 21 0.03 -19.22 -4.65
CA GLU A 21 0.23 -19.97 -3.41
C GLU A 21 1.40 -19.39 -2.59
N LYS A 22 2.48 -20.15 -2.40
CA LYS A 22 3.71 -19.79 -1.68
C LYS A 22 4.81 -19.18 -2.55
N TYR A 23 4.52 -18.98 -3.83
CA TYR A 23 5.49 -18.52 -4.83
C TYR A 23 5.14 -17.12 -5.33
N ILE A 24 6.18 -16.34 -5.64
CA ILE A 24 6.08 -15.17 -6.51
C ILE A 24 6.62 -15.54 -7.89
N ILE A 25 5.76 -15.40 -8.90
CA ILE A 25 6.10 -15.66 -10.29
C ILE A 25 6.70 -14.41 -10.89
N ASP A 26 7.99 -14.48 -11.19
CA ASP A 26 8.76 -13.41 -11.79
C ASP A 26 8.33 -13.18 -13.24
N ILE A 27 7.64 -12.07 -13.50
CA ILE A 27 7.03 -11.80 -14.80
C ILE A 27 8.07 -11.73 -15.93
N LEU A 28 9.24 -11.15 -15.65
CA LEU A 28 10.29 -10.96 -16.63
C LEU A 28 11.02 -12.27 -16.94
N TYR A 29 11.31 -13.09 -15.93
CA TYR A 29 11.86 -14.43 -16.18
C TYR A 29 10.84 -15.35 -16.85
N PHE A 30 9.56 -15.24 -16.50
CA PHE A 30 8.53 -16.05 -17.13
C PHE A 30 8.36 -15.68 -18.62
N SER A 31 8.33 -14.39 -18.95
CA SER A 31 8.35 -13.92 -20.33
C SER A 31 9.57 -14.42 -21.09
N LYS A 32 10.78 -14.26 -20.54
CA LYS A 32 12.03 -14.74 -21.16
C LYS A 32 12.00 -16.24 -21.41
N PHE A 33 11.47 -17.02 -20.47
CA PHE A 33 11.30 -18.47 -20.64
C PHE A 33 10.39 -18.82 -21.83
N LEU A 34 9.24 -18.15 -21.97
CA LEU A 34 8.32 -18.40 -23.08
C LEU A 34 8.93 -18.03 -24.44
N GLN A 35 9.71 -16.95 -24.49
CA GLN A 35 10.47 -16.59 -25.68
C GLN A 35 11.51 -17.68 -26.03
N GLU A 36 12.29 -18.13 -25.05
CA GLU A 36 13.32 -19.16 -25.25
C GLU A 36 12.75 -20.52 -25.66
N LYS A 37 11.59 -20.89 -25.11
CA LYS A 37 10.98 -22.22 -25.28
C LYS A 37 10.08 -22.32 -26.51
N ASN A 38 9.27 -21.29 -26.77
CA ASN A 38 8.19 -21.33 -27.76
C ASN A 38 8.39 -20.31 -28.90
N ASN A 39 9.47 -19.50 -28.87
CA ASN A 39 9.65 -18.37 -29.78
C ASN A 39 8.46 -17.38 -29.73
N ASP A 40 7.80 -17.29 -28.58
CA ASP A 40 6.61 -16.48 -28.38
C ASP A 40 7.00 -15.04 -28.00
N ASN A 41 6.97 -14.15 -28.99
CA ASN A 41 7.35 -12.74 -28.81
C ASN A 41 6.21 -11.87 -28.27
N ARG A 42 5.02 -12.42 -27.97
CA ARG A 42 3.91 -11.63 -27.39
C ARG A 42 4.27 -11.00 -26.05
N PHE A 43 5.23 -11.59 -25.33
CA PHE A 43 5.66 -11.16 -24.00
C PHE A 43 7.02 -10.45 -23.99
N SER A 44 7.67 -10.26 -25.15
CA SER A 44 9.07 -9.83 -25.21
C SER A 44 9.31 -8.37 -24.78
N ASN A 45 8.27 -7.54 -24.78
CA ASN A 45 8.37 -6.09 -24.52
C ASN A 45 7.71 -5.70 -23.18
N LEU A 46 7.83 -6.53 -22.15
CA LEU A 46 7.30 -6.21 -20.83
C LEU A 46 8.16 -5.14 -20.12
N PRO A 47 7.52 -4.20 -19.40
CA PRO A 47 8.22 -3.14 -18.67
C PRO A 47 9.19 -3.71 -17.62
N ALA A 48 10.32 -3.04 -17.39
CA ALA A 48 11.34 -3.54 -16.47
C ALA A 48 10.94 -3.51 -14.98
N SER A 49 9.90 -2.75 -14.63
CA SER A 49 9.43 -2.57 -13.26
C SER A 49 7.90 -2.50 -13.18
N LEU A 50 7.33 -2.78 -12.00
CA LEU A 50 5.90 -2.59 -11.77
C LEU A 50 5.49 -1.12 -11.99
N LYS A 51 6.31 -0.16 -11.56
CA LYS A 51 6.06 1.28 -11.77
C LYS A 51 5.96 1.62 -13.26
N ASP A 52 6.83 1.07 -14.10
CA ASP A 52 6.76 1.28 -15.54
C ASP A 52 5.54 0.57 -16.15
N ALA A 53 5.17 -0.60 -15.63
CA ALA A 53 3.96 -1.30 -16.06
C ALA A 53 2.68 -0.50 -15.79
N LEU A 54 2.66 0.30 -14.72
CA LEU A 54 1.52 1.17 -14.40
C LEU A 54 1.29 2.28 -15.43
N LYS A 55 2.29 2.66 -16.23
CA LYS A 55 2.15 3.72 -17.26
C LYS A 55 1.20 3.32 -18.39
N ASN A 56 1.10 2.03 -18.68
CA ASN A 56 0.16 1.46 -19.65
C ASN A 56 -0.54 0.25 -19.01
N TRP A 57 -1.13 0.48 -17.84
CA TRP A 57 -1.60 -0.57 -16.95
C TRP A 57 -2.64 -1.46 -17.62
N ASN A 58 -3.56 -0.89 -18.39
CA ASN A 58 -4.67 -1.65 -18.98
C ASN A 58 -4.19 -2.72 -19.96
N GLU A 59 -3.17 -2.43 -20.77
CA GLU A 59 -2.61 -3.40 -21.70
C GLU A 59 -1.68 -4.39 -20.99
N ASN A 60 -0.80 -3.91 -20.10
CA ASN A 60 0.09 -4.78 -19.34
C ASN A 60 -0.69 -5.77 -18.47
N PHE A 61 -1.79 -5.35 -17.85
CA PHE A 61 -2.62 -6.20 -17.02
C PHE A 61 -3.28 -7.33 -17.79
N LYS A 62 -3.74 -7.08 -19.03
CA LYS A 62 -4.24 -8.16 -19.92
C LYS A 62 -3.16 -9.19 -20.19
N ILE A 63 -1.93 -8.75 -20.47
CA ILE A 63 -0.79 -9.63 -20.72
C ILE A 63 -0.47 -10.45 -19.46
N PHE A 64 -0.49 -9.84 -18.27
CA PHE A 64 -0.25 -10.55 -17.01
C PHE A 64 -1.33 -11.60 -16.73
N LYS A 65 -2.61 -11.28 -17.00
CA LYS A 65 -3.71 -12.24 -16.87
C LYS A 65 -3.57 -13.40 -17.86
N ASP A 66 -3.12 -13.13 -19.08
CA ASP A 66 -2.83 -14.16 -20.08
C ASP A 66 -1.70 -15.10 -19.60
N LEU A 67 -0.59 -14.54 -19.10
CA LEU A 67 0.50 -15.31 -18.48
C LEU A 67 0.00 -16.21 -17.34
N GLN A 68 -0.78 -15.65 -16.41
CA GLN A 68 -1.29 -16.37 -15.25
C GLN A 68 -2.27 -17.48 -15.66
N ASN A 69 -3.24 -17.19 -16.53
CA ASN A 69 -4.36 -18.09 -16.79
C ASN A 69 -4.00 -19.19 -17.80
N ASN A 70 -3.13 -18.90 -18.77
CA ASN A 70 -2.91 -19.80 -19.91
C ASN A 70 -1.56 -20.53 -19.88
N PHE A 71 -0.59 -20.06 -19.10
CA PHE A 71 0.78 -20.62 -19.13
C PHE A 71 1.26 -21.12 -17.77
N LEU A 72 0.86 -20.47 -16.68
CA LEU A 72 1.50 -20.67 -15.37
C LEU A 72 1.50 -22.12 -14.90
N ASP A 73 0.34 -22.77 -14.89
CA ASP A 73 0.19 -24.11 -14.30
C ASP A 73 1.06 -25.16 -15.02
N LYS A 74 1.38 -24.94 -16.30
CA LYS A 74 2.26 -25.82 -17.09
C LYS A 74 3.75 -25.61 -16.78
N TYR A 75 4.14 -24.42 -16.32
CA TYR A 75 5.54 -24.00 -16.28
C TYR A 75 6.01 -23.54 -14.90
N LEU A 76 5.25 -23.73 -13.83
CA LEU A 76 5.59 -23.26 -12.47
C LEU A 76 7.04 -23.57 -12.05
N ASN A 77 7.57 -24.75 -12.40
CA ASN A 77 8.92 -25.18 -12.03
C ASN A 77 9.99 -24.88 -13.12
N ALA A 78 9.65 -24.08 -14.13
CA ALA A 78 10.54 -23.80 -15.25
C ALA A 78 11.73 -22.91 -14.88
N LYS A 79 12.76 -22.99 -15.70
CA LYS A 79 13.97 -22.18 -15.63
C LYS A 79 14.28 -21.60 -17.01
N ILE A 80 14.78 -20.38 -17.05
CA ILE A 80 15.39 -19.81 -18.27
C ILE A 80 16.73 -20.49 -18.55
N LYS A 81 17.28 -20.31 -19.76
CA LYS A 81 18.58 -20.86 -20.18
C LYS A 81 19.72 -20.53 -19.22
N ASP A 82 19.70 -19.34 -18.62
CA ASP A 82 20.67 -18.88 -17.63
C ASP A 82 20.47 -19.49 -16.22
N GLY A 83 19.56 -20.46 -16.08
CA GLY A 83 19.36 -21.25 -14.86
C GLY A 83 18.43 -20.64 -13.81
N HIS A 84 18.02 -19.37 -13.95
CA HIS A 84 17.09 -18.73 -13.03
C HIS A 84 15.68 -19.33 -13.10
N GLN A 85 15.09 -19.62 -11.93
CA GLN A 85 13.72 -20.09 -11.82
C GLN A 85 12.71 -18.96 -12.07
N ILE A 86 11.60 -19.28 -12.75
CA ILE A 86 10.52 -18.32 -12.95
C ILE A 86 9.69 -18.10 -11.67
N ALA A 87 9.66 -19.08 -10.77
CA ALA A 87 8.93 -19.03 -9.51
C ALA A 87 9.94 -18.95 -8.36
N GLN A 88 9.78 -17.96 -7.49
CA GLN A 88 10.58 -17.76 -6.29
C GLN A 88 9.72 -18.06 -5.06
N LEU A 89 10.26 -18.79 -4.07
CA LEU A 89 9.56 -18.95 -2.79
C LEU A 89 9.49 -17.60 -2.07
N GLU A 90 8.34 -17.28 -1.46
CA GLU A 90 8.17 -16.05 -0.69
C GLU A 90 9.18 -15.93 0.47
N SER A 91 9.61 -17.06 1.04
CA SER A 91 10.63 -17.10 2.09
C SER A 91 12.06 -16.81 1.60
N ASP A 92 12.29 -16.83 0.28
CA ASP A 92 13.62 -16.65 -0.32
C ASP A 92 13.81 -15.27 -0.97
N ILE A 93 12.80 -14.40 -0.87
CA ILE A 93 12.84 -13.04 -1.43
C ILE A 93 12.72 -11.99 -0.32
N ASN A 94 13.22 -10.80 -0.63
CA ASN A 94 13.00 -9.62 0.19
C ASN A 94 11.94 -8.76 -0.50
N PHE A 95 10.78 -8.59 0.15
CA PHE A 95 9.74 -7.71 -0.35
C PHE A 95 10.18 -6.24 -0.30
N LEU A 96 9.77 -5.50 -1.31
CA LEU A 96 9.77 -4.04 -1.31
C LEU A 96 8.31 -3.56 -1.27
N ALA A 97 8.08 -2.28 -1.02
CA ALA A 97 6.78 -1.69 -1.32
C ALA A 97 6.41 -1.96 -2.79
N PRO A 98 5.12 -2.16 -3.13
CA PRO A 98 4.73 -2.45 -4.51
C PRO A 98 5.30 -1.45 -5.53
N VAL A 99 5.30 -0.16 -5.20
CA VAL A 99 6.02 0.89 -5.91
C VAL A 99 7.03 1.51 -4.94
N PRO A 100 8.30 1.09 -4.94
CA PRO A 100 9.26 1.50 -3.91
C PRO A 100 9.74 2.96 -4.04
N ASN A 101 9.53 3.59 -5.20
CA ASN A 101 9.90 4.99 -5.45
C ASN A 101 8.69 5.70 -6.10
N PRO A 102 7.58 5.93 -5.38
CA PRO A 102 6.43 6.62 -5.94
C PRO A 102 6.80 8.08 -6.28
N ALA A 103 6.06 8.71 -7.20
CA ALA A 103 6.28 10.13 -7.47
C ALA A 103 5.69 11.00 -6.35
N SER A 104 4.58 10.57 -5.77
CA SER A 104 3.99 11.17 -4.58
C SER A 104 3.23 10.15 -3.73
N PHE A 105 3.09 10.48 -2.44
CA PHE A 105 2.15 9.86 -1.54
C PHE A 105 1.26 10.97 -0.95
N ARG A 106 -0.05 10.86 -1.22
CA ARG A 106 -1.06 11.76 -0.66
C ARG A 106 -1.87 10.97 0.36
N ASP A 107 -1.72 11.32 1.62
CA ASP A 107 -2.40 10.62 2.68
C ASP A 107 -3.66 11.36 3.11
N PHE A 108 -4.79 10.67 3.00
CA PHE A 108 -6.12 11.25 3.26
C PHE A 108 -6.51 11.10 4.72
N TYR A 109 -7.62 11.72 5.07
CA TYR A 109 -8.16 11.68 6.42
C TYR A 109 -9.63 11.22 6.35
N ALA A 110 -9.89 10.00 5.85
CA ALA A 110 -11.21 9.63 5.34
C ALA A 110 -12.10 8.76 6.25
N PHE A 111 -11.60 8.28 7.39
CA PHE A 111 -12.40 7.55 8.38
C PHE A 111 -12.95 8.47 9.47
N GLU A 112 -14.27 8.57 9.57
CA GLU A 112 -14.92 9.53 10.47
C GLU A 112 -14.55 9.33 11.95
N GLN A 113 -14.54 8.07 12.41
CA GLN A 113 -14.22 7.74 13.80
C GLN A 113 -12.83 8.22 14.18
N HIS A 114 -11.82 7.91 13.34
CA HIS A 114 -10.44 8.34 13.58
C HIS A 114 -10.35 9.87 13.70
N VAL A 115 -10.99 10.56 12.75
CA VAL A 115 -10.99 12.03 12.70
C VAL A 115 -11.61 12.63 13.95
N ARG A 116 -12.76 12.09 14.37
CA ARG A 116 -13.49 12.54 15.55
C ARG A 116 -12.66 12.33 16.81
N SER A 117 -12.04 11.15 16.96
CA SER A 117 -11.20 10.80 18.11
C SER A 117 -9.97 11.70 18.21
N ALA A 118 -9.19 11.82 17.13
CA ALA A 118 -7.97 12.62 17.11
C ALA A 118 -8.24 14.12 17.36
N ARG A 119 -9.34 14.67 16.83
CA ARG A 119 -9.76 16.06 17.09
C ARG A 119 -10.19 16.26 18.54
N LYS A 120 -10.97 15.33 19.09
CA LYS A 120 -11.43 15.38 20.49
C LYS A 120 -10.25 15.38 21.48
N LEU A 121 -9.21 14.58 21.21
CA LEU A 121 -7.98 14.56 22.02
C LEU A 121 -7.23 15.91 22.02
N ARG A 122 -7.47 16.76 21.02
CA ARG A 122 -6.95 18.12 20.93
C ARG A 122 -7.94 19.18 21.45
N GLY A 123 -9.06 18.77 22.03
CA GLY A 123 -10.12 19.68 22.49
C GLY A 123 -10.90 20.35 21.35
N LEU A 124 -10.92 19.74 20.16
CA LEU A 124 -11.57 20.29 18.98
C LEU A 124 -12.81 19.46 18.58
N GLU A 125 -13.88 20.16 18.21
CA GLU A 125 -15.04 19.55 17.55
C GLU A 125 -14.75 19.17 16.10
N MET A 126 -15.56 18.27 15.53
CA MET A 126 -15.49 17.92 14.11
C MET A 126 -15.68 19.17 13.25
N HIS A 127 -14.78 19.41 12.29
CA HIS A 127 -14.93 20.54 11.37
C HIS A 127 -15.98 20.18 10.31
N PRO A 128 -17.02 20.99 10.07
CA PRO A 128 -18.13 20.64 9.18
C PRO A 128 -17.69 20.41 7.73
N ASP A 129 -16.64 21.10 7.27
CA ASP A 129 -16.12 20.92 5.90
C ASP A 129 -15.39 19.59 5.68
N TRP A 130 -15.03 18.87 6.74
CA TRP A 130 -14.48 17.52 6.62
C TRP A 130 -15.45 16.60 5.87
N PHE A 131 -16.76 16.73 6.10
CA PHE A 131 -17.78 15.93 5.39
C PHE A 131 -17.91 16.29 3.91
N LYS A 132 -17.42 17.46 3.50
CA LYS A 132 -17.54 17.98 2.13
C LYS A 132 -16.27 17.75 1.32
N ILE A 133 -15.11 17.80 1.97
CA ILE A 133 -13.81 17.85 1.31
C ILE A 133 -12.98 16.65 1.80
N PRO A 134 -12.65 15.68 0.92
CA PRO A 134 -11.68 14.64 1.24
C PRO A 134 -10.29 15.29 1.27
N ILE A 135 -9.89 15.78 2.44
CA ILE A 135 -8.60 16.43 2.64
C ILE A 135 -7.47 15.40 2.70
N PHE A 136 -6.29 15.82 2.24
CA PHE A 136 -5.06 15.06 2.31
C PHE A 136 -3.89 15.99 2.57
N TYR A 137 -2.78 15.42 3.01
CA TYR A 137 -1.47 16.07 3.01
C TYR A 137 -0.48 15.27 2.15
N PHE A 138 0.64 15.88 1.78
CA PHE A 138 1.72 15.17 1.11
C PHE A 138 2.67 14.61 2.16
N SER A 139 2.90 13.30 2.13
CA SER A 139 3.93 12.64 2.93
C SER A 139 5.19 12.39 2.08
N ASN A 140 6.25 11.88 2.70
CA ASN A 140 7.55 11.75 2.07
C ASN A 140 7.64 10.50 1.17
N ALA A 141 7.51 10.72 -0.15
CA ALA A 141 7.69 9.68 -1.16
C ALA A 141 9.09 9.04 -1.18
N GLY A 142 10.09 9.66 -0.54
CA GLY A 142 11.46 9.14 -0.40
C GLY A 142 11.68 8.23 0.81
N ALA A 143 10.71 8.09 1.72
CA ALA A 143 10.82 7.30 2.95
C ALA A 143 9.88 6.09 2.94
N VAL A 144 9.91 5.31 1.85
CA VAL A 144 9.01 4.17 1.63
C VAL A 144 9.66 2.85 1.99
N TYR A 145 8.96 2.03 2.78
CA TYR A 145 9.42 0.74 3.28
C TYR A 145 8.46 -0.39 2.84
N GLY A 146 9.00 -1.59 2.66
CA GLY A 146 8.24 -2.78 2.29
C GLY A 146 7.99 -3.70 3.48
N HIS A 147 7.25 -4.79 3.23
CA HIS A 147 7.09 -5.89 4.18
C HIS A 147 8.44 -6.50 4.59
N GLY A 148 8.62 -6.73 5.88
CA GLY A 148 9.84 -7.25 6.50
C GLY A 148 10.97 -6.23 6.67
N ALA A 149 10.78 -4.98 6.23
CA ALA A 149 11.79 -3.95 6.38
C ALA A 149 11.92 -3.49 7.84
N HIS A 150 13.14 -3.11 8.24
CA HIS A 150 13.40 -2.45 9.51
C HIS A 150 13.05 -0.97 9.42
N ILE A 151 12.29 -0.49 10.40
CA ILE A 151 11.84 0.91 10.47
C ILE A 151 12.70 1.63 11.49
N PRO A 152 13.45 2.67 11.08
CA PRO A 152 14.33 3.37 12.01
C PRO A 152 13.49 4.12 13.05
N TYR A 153 13.80 3.93 14.33
CA TYR A 153 13.21 4.72 15.41
C TYR A 153 13.63 6.19 15.26
N PRO A 154 12.70 7.15 15.08
CA PRO A 154 13.05 8.56 14.88
C PRO A 154 13.79 9.14 16.08
N LYS A 155 14.74 10.03 15.83
CA LYS A 155 15.40 10.75 16.92
C LYS A 155 14.44 11.75 17.56
N GLY A 156 14.43 11.82 18.89
CA GLY A 156 13.68 12.84 19.63
C GLY A 156 12.20 12.55 19.84
N THR A 157 11.70 11.36 19.47
CA THR A 157 10.34 10.93 19.82
C THR A 157 10.35 9.97 21.01
N HIS A 158 9.29 10.05 21.82
CA HIS A 158 8.91 9.12 22.87
C HIS A 158 7.49 8.55 22.65
N GLU A 159 6.82 8.98 21.58
CA GLU A 159 5.45 8.64 21.24
C GLU A 159 5.36 8.08 19.80
N LEU A 160 6.16 7.04 19.53
CA LEU A 160 6.12 6.34 18.24
C LEU A 160 4.86 5.48 18.15
N ASP A 161 4.18 5.56 17.01
CA ASP A 161 2.88 4.97 16.75
C ASP A 161 2.82 4.38 15.32
N PHE A 162 1.92 3.42 15.14
CA PHE A 162 1.53 2.90 13.83
C PHE A 162 0.22 3.57 13.39
N GLU A 163 -0.08 3.50 12.10
CA GLU A 163 -1.40 3.86 11.58
C GLU A 163 -1.88 2.78 10.61
N LEU A 164 -2.91 2.04 10.99
CA LEU A 164 -3.50 0.98 10.17
C LEU A 164 -4.35 1.59 9.07
N GLU A 165 -3.86 1.44 7.84
CA GLU A 165 -4.45 2.04 6.64
C GLU A 165 -4.47 1.09 5.45
N PHE A 166 -5.17 1.51 4.41
CA PHE A 166 -5.02 0.95 3.08
C PHE A 166 -4.93 2.06 2.04
N ALA A 167 -4.30 1.77 0.91
CA ALA A 167 -4.06 2.73 -0.14
C ALA A 167 -4.45 2.18 -1.51
N VAL A 168 -4.77 3.08 -2.44
CA VAL A 168 -4.84 2.75 -3.86
C VAL A 168 -3.57 3.20 -4.56
N ILE A 169 -3.18 2.44 -5.59
CA ILE A 169 -2.07 2.75 -6.48
C ILE A 169 -2.65 3.23 -7.82
N ILE A 170 -2.20 4.39 -8.30
CA ILE A 170 -2.74 5.00 -9.52
C ILE A 170 -2.21 4.30 -10.78
N ALA A 171 -3.12 3.91 -11.66
CA ALA A 171 -2.87 3.43 -13.02
C ALA A 171 -2.89 4.58 -14.02
N ASN A 172 -2.03 4.52 -15.05
CA ASN A 172 -1.98 5.38 -16.25
C ASN A 172 -1.78 6.89 -16.02
N GLY A 173 -2.02 7.40 -14.81
CA GLY A 173 -2.00 8.83 -14.49
C GLY A 173 -3.21 9.57 -15.05
N GLY A 174 -3.35 10.84 -14.70
CA GLY A 174 -4.46 11.68 -15.16
C GLY A 174 -4.63 12.95 -14.35
N SER A 175 -5.33 13.92 -14.93
CA SER A 175 -5.69 15.20 -14.29
C SER A 175 -7.21 15.37 -14.31
N ASP A 176 -7.75 16.11 -13.34
CA ASP A 176 -9.16 16.50 -13.28
C ASP A 176 -10.14 15.32 -13.47
N ILE A 177 -9.81 14.21 -12.81
CA ILE A 177 -10.50 12.93 -12.98
C ILE A 177 -11.87 13.03 -12.31
N ASN A 178 -12.95 12.93 -13.10
CA ASN A 178 -14.29 12.87 -12.54
C ASN A 178 -14.46 11.59 -11.70
N LYS A 179 -15.06 11.70 -10.50
CA LYS A 179 -15.30 10.57 -9.59
C LYS A 179 -16.03 9.39 -10.23
N LYS A 180 -16.86 9.64 -11.25
CA LYS A 180 -17.57 8.58 -12.01
C LYS A 180 -16.64 7.66 -12.78
N HIS A 181 -15.46 8.15 -13.16
CA HIS A 181 -14.43 7.40 -13.90
C HIS A 181 -13.23 7.01 -13.03
N ALA A 182 -13.14 7.53 -11.80
CA ALA A 182 -12.00 7.33 -10.91
C ALA A 182 -11.64 5.86 -10.65
N LYS A 183 -12.61 4.94 -10.64
CA LYS A 183 -12.33 3.49 -10.49
C LYS A 183 -11.40 2.95 -11.57
N ASN A 184 -11.45 3.50 -12.78
CA ASN A 184 -10.61 3.08 -13.92
C ASN A 184 -9.13 3.49 -13.76
N TYR A 185 -8.83 4.36 -12.78
CA TYR A 185 -7.48 4.83 -12.47
C TYR A 185 -6.88 4.09 -11.28
N ILE A 186 -7.57 3.10 -10.71
CA ILE A 186 -7.05 2.26 -9.62
C ILE A 186 -6.39 1.03 -10.24
N ALA A 187 -5.07 0.92 -10.11
CA ALA A 187 -4.32 -0.28 -10.50
C ALA A 187 -4.56 -1.42 -9.51
N GLY A 188 -4.65 -1.08 -8.23
CA GLY A 188 -4.90 -2.02 -7.15
C GLY A 188 -4.85 -1.35 -5.78
N TYR A 189 -5.07 -2.18 -4.76
CA TYR A 189 -5.13 -1.82 -3.35
C TYR A 189 -3.94 -2.43 -2.61
N THR A 190 -3.47 -1.77 -1.57
CA THR A 190 -2.38 -2.26 -0.72
C THR A 190 -2.58 -1.84 0.73
N ILE A 191 -1.92 -2.53 1.67
CA ILE A 191 -1.88 -2.11 3.07
C ILE A 191 -0.93 -0.92 3.19
N CYS A 192 -1.25 0.04 4.04
CA CYS A 192 -0.42 1.19 4.38
C CYS A 192 -0.21 1.22 5.91
N ASN A 193 1.02 1.49 6.33
CA ASN A 193 1.35 1.88 7.69
C ASN A 193 2.04 3.25 7.68
N ASP A 194 1.34 4.29 8.10
CA ASP A 194 1.87 5.65 8.15
C ASP A 194 2.45 5.99 9.53
N TRP A 195 3.70 5.59 9.72
CA TRP A 195 4.39 5.68 11.01
C TRP A 195 4.40 7.09 11.56
N SER A 196 4.12 7.22 12.85
CA SER A 196 3.85 8.51 13.47
C SER A 196 4.67 8.75 14.72
N ALA A 197 5.44 9.83 14.76
CA ALA A 197 6.03 10.36 15.99
C ALA A 197 5.09 11.43 16.55
N ARG A 198 4.20 11.05 17.47
CA ARG A 198 3.04 11.88 17.88
C ARG A 198 3.41 13.15 18.61
N ASP A 199 4.48 13.12 19.39
CA ASP A 199 5.03 14.30 20.07
C ASP A 199 5.56 15.34 19.08
N LEU A 200 6.42 14.93 18.14
CA LEU A 200 6.93 15.79 17.07
C LEU A 200 5.79 16.31 16.18
N GLN A 201 4.83 15.44 15.86
CA GLN A 201 3.65 15.82 15.08
C GLN A 201 2.84 16.91 15.80
N ARG A 202 2.58 16.77 17.11
CA ARG A 202 1.82 17.78 17.87
C ARG A 202 2.54 19.12 17.94
N GLU A 203 3.86 19.11 18.11
CA GLU A 203 4.69 20.32 18.12
C GLU A 203 4.55 21.10 16.79
N GLU A 204 4.77 20.44 15.66
CA GLU A 204 4.73 21.11 14.35
C GLU A 204 3.32 21.48 13.89
N MET A 205 2.31 20.69 14.25
CA MET A 205 0.92 20.98 13.89
C MET A 205 0.42 22.33 14.47
N ALA A 206 1.08 22.86 15.52
CA ALA A 206 0.81 24.20 16.03
C ALA A 206 1.16 25.31 15.01
N MET A 207 2.08 25.04 14.07
CA MET A 207 2.53 25.98 13.05
C MET A 207 1.64 25.99 11.80
N SER A 208 0.56 25.19 11.78
CA SER A 208 -0.50 25.20 10.75
C SER A 208 -0.06 24.83 9.32
N LEU A 209 1.11 24.22 9.14
CA LEU A 209 1.57 23.68 7.84
C LEU A 209 1.20 22.20 7.61
N GLY A 210 0.57 21.56 8.60
CA GLY A 210 0.24 20.14 8.54
C GLY A 210 1.35 19.23 9.10
N PRO A 211 1.17 17.91 9.04
CA PRO A 211 2.17 16.96 9.51
C PRO A 211 3.45 17.03 8.67
N ALA A 212 4.62 17.05 9.32
CA ALA A 212 5.92 16.99 8.65
C ALA A 212 6.85 15.97 9.33
N LYS A 213 7.72 16.37 10.27
CA LYS A 213 8.66 15.49 10.99
C LYS A 213 8.00 14.38 11.78
N GLY A 214 6.74 14.58 12.17
CA GLY A 214 5.92 13.53 12.76
C GLY A 214 5.62 12.35 11.83
N LYS A 215 5.83 12.48 10.51
CA LYS A 215 5.39 11.53 9.47
C LYS A 215 6.44 11.23 8.39
N ASP A 216 7.30 12.19 8.06
CA ASP A 216 8.19 12.13 6.89
C ASP A 216 9.34 11.10 6.97
N PHE A 217 9.48 10.37 8.08
CA PHE A 217 10.59 9.46 8.32
C PHE A 217 10.34 8.03 7.80
N ALA A 218 9.07 7.60 7.73
CA ALA A 218 8.72 6.29 7.21
C ALA A 218 7.23 6.15 6.89
N THR A 219 6.92 5.56 5.74
CA THR A 219 5.63 4.94 5.44
C THR A 219 5.88 3.55 4.88
N SER A 220 5.16 2.53 5.33
CA SER A 220 5.29 1.16 4.81
C SER A 220 4.09 0.77 3.96
N PHE A 221 4.34 0.08 2.84
CA PHE A 221 3.30 -0.46 1.98
C PHE A 221 3.54 -1.94 1.67
N GLY A 222 2.46 -2.64 1.33
CA GLY A 222 2.55 -3.99 0.76
C GLY A 222 1.96 -5.07 1.65
N PRO A 223 2.41 -6.33 1.48
CA PRO A 223 3.41 -6.81 0.53
C PRO A 223 2.91 -6.78 -0.91
N PHE A 224 1.59 -6.73 -1.14
CA PHE A 224 0.99 -6.85 -2.46
C PHE A 224 0.27 -5.58 -2.91
N MET A 225 0.26 -5.35 -4.22
CA MET A 225 -0.80 -4.61 -4.91
C MET A 225 -1.84 -5.61 -5.40
N VAL A 226 -3.02 -5.59 -4.80
CA VAL A 226 -4.15 -6.48 -5.13
C VAL A 226 -5.05 -5.79 -6.14
N THR A 227 -5.23 -6.39 -7.31
CA THR A 227 -6.00 -5.78 -8.39
C THR A 227 -7.52 -5.83 -8.11
N PRO A 228 -8.31 -4.88 -8.64
CA PRO A 228 -9.73 -4.77 -8.31
C PRO A 228 -10.57 -6.03 -8.58
N ASP A 229 -10.22 -6.84 -9.59
CA ASP A 229 -10.93 -8.08 -9.94
C ASP A 229 -10.89 -9.14 -8.82
N GLU A 230 -9.89 -9.11 -7.93
CA GLU A 230 -9.84 -10.03 -6.78
C GLU A 230 -10.83 -9.65 -5.68
N LEU A 231 -11.27 -8.40 -5.66
CA LEU A 231 -12.09 -7.84 -4.58
C LEU A 231 -13.55 -7.66 -4.98
N GLU A 232 -13.96 -8.07 -6.19
CA GLU A 232 -15.33 -7.87 -6.71
C GLU A 232 -16.41 -8.34 -5.74
N LYS A 233 -16.20 -9.50 -5.11
CA LYS A 233 -17.15 -10.11 -4.16
C LYS A 233 -17.15 -9.45 -2.77
N LYS A 234 -16.26 -8.49 -2.52
CA LYS A 234 -16.12 -7.77 -1.25
C LYS A 234 -16.81 -6.41 -1.27
N TRP A 235 -17.34 -6.00 -2.41
CA TRP A 235 -18.15 -4.80 -2.53
C TRP A 235 -19.62 -5.10 -2.23
N ASP A 236 -20.29 -4.20 -1.51
CA ASP A 236 -21.74 -4.22 -1.36
C ASP A 236 -22.45 -3.34 -2.40
N ASP A 237 -23.78 -3.44 -2.42
CA ASP A 237 -24.65 -2.66 -3.34
C ASP A 237 -24.58 -1.15 -3.10
N ASN A 238 -24.11 -0.72 -1.92
CA ASN A 238 -23.91 0.69 -1.58
C ASN A 238 -22.52 1.19 -2.01
N GLY A 239 -21.70 0.35 -2.64
CA GLY A 239 -20.37 0.68 -3.10
C GLY A 239 -19.35 0.81 -1.96
N LYS A 240 -19.54 0.10 -0.86
CA LYS A 240 -18.55 -0.04 0.22
C LYS A 240 -17.77 -1.35 0.06
N LEU A 241 -16.47 -1.28 0.31
CA LEU A 241 -15.58 -2.44 0.32
C LEU A 241 -15.52 -3.00 1.76
N HIS A 242 -15.72 -4.30 1.92
CA HIS A 242 -15.75 -4.98 3.22
C HIS A 242 -14.54 -5.90 3.38
N LEU A 243 -13.48 -5.37 3.98
CA LEU A 243 -12.28 -6.11 4.34
C LEU A 243 -11.97 -5.81 5.80
N ARG A 244 -11.88 -6.85 6.64
CA ARG A 244 -11.44 -6.69 8.03
C ARG A 244 -10.00 -6.21 8.08
N MET A 245 -9.70 -5.26 8.96
CA MET A 245 -8.40 -4.65 9.16
C MET A 245 -7.95 -4.88 10.60
N THR A 246 -6.79 -5.47 10.83
CA THR A 246 -6.28 -5.72 12.19
C THR A 246 -4.82 -5.27 12.34
N CYS A 247 -4.46 -4.84 13.56
CA CYS A 247 -3.07 -4.60 13.94
C CYS A 247 -2.71 -5.43 15.16
N HIS A 248 -1.55 -6.09 15.10
CA HIS A 248 -0.93 -6.75 16.23
C HIS A 248 0.41 -6.11 16.56
N VAL A 249 0.69 -5.90 17.83
CA VAL A 249 2.01 -5.48 18.34
C VAL A 249 2.58 -6.61 19.19
N ASN A 250 3.74 -7.13 18.79
CA ASN A 250 4.39 -8.27 19.42
C ASN A 250 3.45 -9.49 19.59
N GLY A 251 2.59 -9.71 18.57
CA GLY A 251 1.61 -10.80 18.55
C GLY A 251 0.28 -10.50 19.27
N ASN A 252 0.17 -9.40 20.01
CA ASN A 252 -1.08 -9.03 20.69
C ASN A 252 -1.97 -8.21 19.75
N LEU A 253 -3.21 -8.64 19.52
CA LEU A 253 -4.20 -7.86 18.78
C LEU A 253 -4.55 -6.59 19.57
N ILE A 254 -4.38 -5.43 18.94
CA ILE A 254 -4.66 -4.13 19.56
C ILE A 254 -5.67 -3.28 18.79
N SER A 255 -5.85 -3.52 17.49
CA SER A 255 -6.82 -2.81 16.65
C SER A 255 -7.58 -3.79 15.76
N ASP A 256 -8.87 -3.54 15.59
CA ASP A 256 -9.78 -4.34 14.76
C ASP A 256 -10.86 -3.41 14.17
N GLY A 257 -10.73 -3.14 12.88
CA GLY A 257 -11.59 -2.25 12.11
C GLY A 257 -11.96 -2.85 10.76
N ASN A 258 -12.57 -2.05 9.88
CA ASN A 258 -12.97 -2.52 8.56
C ASN A 258 -12.97 -1.39 7.53
N THR A 259 -12.65 -1.73 6.27
CA THR A 259 -12.64 -0.77 5.16
C THR A 259 -14.02 -0.17 4.86
N ASN A 260 -15.12 -0.81 5.29
CA ASN A 260 -16.48 -0.33 5.04
C ASN A 260 -16.86 0.90 5.90
N ASP A 261 -16.08 1.23 6.93
CA ASP A 261 -16.24 2.43 7.75
C ASP A 261 -15.69 3.70 7.06
N LEU A 262 -15.07 3.54 5.88
CA LEU A 262 -14.54 4.65 5.10
C LEU A 262 -15.68 5.60 4.68
N TYR A 263 -15.59 6.87 5.08
CA TYR A 263 -16.61 7.88 4.77
C TYR A 263 -16.42 8.47 3.38
N HIS A 264 -15.18 8.86 3.05
CA HIS A 264 -14.85 9.35 1.71
C HIS A 264 -14.34 8.21 0.84
N PRO A 265 -15.10 7.71 -0.14
CA PRO A 265 -14.62 6.65 -1.02
C PRO A 265 -13.46 7.14 -1.89
N PHE A 266 -12.58 6.22 -2.28
CA PHE A 266 -11.42 6.53 -3.14
C PHE A 266 -11.80 7.25 -4.45
N THR A 267 -13.01 7.03 -4.96
CA THR A 267 -13.50 7.76 -6.15
C THR A 267 -13.57 9.27 -5.94
N LYS A 268 -13.99 9.74 -4.76
CA LYS A 268 -13.97 11.17 -4.41
C LYS A 268 -12.56 11.66 -4.08
N MET A 269 -11.76 10.81 -3.42
CA MET A 269 -10.37 11.13 -3.10
C MET A 269 -9.53 11.35 -4.36
N ILE A 270 -9.67 10.50 -5.38
CA ILE A 270 -8.98 10.63 -6.68
C ILE A 270 -9.42 11.90 -7.41
N GLU A 271 -10.73 12.21 -7.43
CA GLU A 271 -11.25 13.46 -8.02
C GLU A 271 -10.60 14.68 -7.35
N ARG A 272 -10.49 14.67 -6.02
CA ARG A 272 -9.84 15.74 -5.27
C ARG A 272 -8.33 15.77 -5.49
N ALA A 273 -7.65 14.63 -5.51
CA ALA A 273 -6.20 14.54 -5.67
C ALA A 273 -5.72 15.00 -7.05
N SER A 274 -6.54 14.79 -8.08
CA SER A 274 -6.23 15.14 -9.48
C SER A 274 -6.70 16.54 -9.89
N MET A 275 -7.42 17.25 -9.01
CA MET A 275 -7.94 18.58 -9.32
C MET A 275 -6.81 19.57 -9.56
N ASN A 276 -6.72 20.14 -10.76
CA ASN A 276 -5.68 21.06 -11.21
C ASN A 276 -4.24 20.51 -11.15
N THR A 277 -4.06 19.18 -11.11
CA THR A 277 -2.74 18.55 -11.08
C THR A 277 -2.77 17.18 -11.75
N HIS A 278 -1.62 16.73 -12.24
CA HIS A 278 -1.49 15.39 -12.79
C HIS A 278 -1.14 14.37 -11.70
N LEU A 279 -1.93 13.32 -11.57
CA LEU A 279 -1.55 12.11 -10.84
C LEU A 279 -0.64 11.27 -11.72
N MET A 280 0.45 10.74 -11.14
CA MET A 280 1.41 9.91 -11.86
C MET A 280 1.07 8.42 -11.71
N PRO A 281 1.35 7.57 -12.71
CA PRO A 281 1.34 6.12 -12.54
C PRO A 281 2.23 5.71 -11.35
N GLY A 282 1.66 4.95 -10.42
CA GLY A 282 2.34 4.52 -9.20
C GLY A 282 2.29 5.52 -8.04
N ASP A 283 1.56 6.64 -8.16
CA ASP A 283 1.21 7.44 -6.98
C ASP A 283 0.38 6.61 -5.99
N TYR A 284 0.64 6.84 -4.70
CA TYR A 284 -0.18 6.30 -3.61
C TYR A 284 -1.19 7.35 -3.15
N LEU A 285 -2.44 6.94 -3.01
CA LEU A 285 -3.43 7.67 -2.21
C LEU A 285 -3.80 6.80 -1.01
N GLY A 286 -3.42 7.24 0.19
CA GLY A 286 -3.75 6.58 1.47
C GLY A 286 -5.20 6.86 1.88
N SER A 287 -5.78 5.99 2.68
CA SER A 287 -7.13 6.20 3.22
C SER A 287 -7.15 7.16 4.41
N GLY A 288 -6.02 7.33 5.10
CA GLY A 288 -6.03 7.71 6.50
C GLY A 288 -6.39 6.53 7.39
N THR A 289 -6.07 6.66 8.67
CA THR A 289 -6.17 5.61 9.68
C THR A 289 -7.61 5.15 9.88
N VAL A 290 -7.85 3.83 9.86
CA VAL A 290 -9.15 3.25 10.26
C VAL A 290 -9.44 3.57 11.71
N GLY A 291 -10.71 3.66 12.11
CA GLY A 291 -11.05 3.87 13.53
C GLY A 291 -10.39 2.82 14.43
N THR A 292 -9.83 3.25 15.58
CA THR A 292 -8.99 2.43 16.48
C THR A 292 -7.63 2.01 15.90
N GLY A 293 -7.29 2.46 14.69
CA GLY A 293 -6.14 2.03 13.91
C GLY A 293 -4.80 2.61 14.37
N CYS A 294 -4.70 3.17 15.56
CA CYS A 294 -3.47 3.72 16.12
C CYS A 294 -3.48 3.75 17.65
N ILE A 295 -2.30 3.77 18.27
CA ILE A 295 -2.14 3.87 19.74
C ILE A 295 -2.72 5.19 20.25
N LEU A 296 -2.61 6.29 19.50
CA LEU A 296 -3.18 7.57 19.89
C LEU A 296 -4.68 7.48 20.26
N GLU A 297 -5.46 6.78 19.44
CA GLU A 297 -6.90 6.59 19.68
C GLU A 297 -7.18 5.58 20.80
N LEU A 298 -6.40 4.48 20.81
CA LEU A 298 -6.53 3.42 21.81
C LEU A 298 -6.05 3.85 23.19
N ARG A 299 -5.22 4.91 23.24
CA ARG A 299 -4.42 5.39 24.34
C ARG A 299 -3.27 4.44 24.73
N PRO A 300 -2.06 4.97 25.02
CA PRO A 300 -0.89 4.16 25.37
C PRO A 300 -1.12 3.28 26.60
N GLU A 301 -1.90 3.74 27.59
CA GLU A 301 -2.23 2.96 28.80
C GLU A 301 -3.01 1.66 28.50
N ASN A 302 -3.73 1.58 27.37
CA ASN A 302 -4.52 0.40 27.00
C ASN A 302 -3.78 -0.54 26.05
N THR A 303 -2.59 -0.15 25.57
CA THR A 303 -1.83 -0.86 24.53
C THR A 303 -0.45 -1.34 25.01
N GLY A 304 -0.10 -1.07 26.28
CA GLY A 304 1.22 -1.38 26.83
C GLY A 304 2.27 -0.28 26.61
N GLY A 305 1.83 0.90 26.16
CA GLY A 305 2.65 2.07 25.88
C GLY A 305 2.81 2.36 24.38
N TRP A 306 3.58 3.40 24.08
CA TRP A 306 4.03 3.69 22.72
C TRP A 306 5.05 2.65 22.23
N LEU A 307 5.21 2.56 20.91
CA LEU A 307 6.15 1.65 20.27
C LEU A 307 7.60 1.97 20.68
N LYS A 308 8.40 0.91 20.80
CA LYS A 308 9.81 0.95 21.19
C LYS A 308 10.65 0.19 20.19
N LYS A 309 11.97 0.42 20.25
CA LYS A 309 12.94 -0.40 19.51
C LYS A 309 12.79 -1.87 19.89
N GLY A 310 12.80 -2.73 18.87
CA GLY A 310 12.58 -4.16 18.99
C GLY A 310 11.11 -4.60 18.87
N ASP A 311 10.15 -3.68 18.91
CA ASP A 311 8.74 -4.04 18.68
C ASP A 311 8.51 -4.45 17.22
N THR A 312 7.65 -5.45 17.03
CA THR A 312 7.17 -5.89 15.72
C THR A 312 5.69 -5.56 15.57
N ILE A 313 5.36 -4.88 14.47
CA ILE A 313 4.00 -4.46 14.14
C ILE A 313 3.55 -5.26 12.93
N ARG A 314 2.41 -5.93 13.04
CA ARG A 314 1.81 -6.76 12.00
C ARG A 314 0.41 -6.26 11.66
N LEU A 315 0.28 -5.61 10.51
CA LEU A 315 -0.99 -5.19 9.93
C LEU A 315 -1.50 -6.28 8.99
N GLU A 316 -2.75 -6.68 9.14
CA GLU A 316 -3.42 -7.61 8.24
C GLU A 316 -4.74 -7.04 7.78
N ILE A 317 -4.92 -7.02 6.46
CA ILE A 317 -6.20 -6.66 5.84
C ILE A 317 -6.64 -7.84 4.99
N GLU A 318 -7.86 -8.29 5.22
CA GLU A 318 -8.48 -9.40 4.50
C GLU A 318 -8.27 -9.23 2.99
N ASP A 319 -7.88 -10.32 2.32
CA ASP A 319 -7.50 -10.37 0.90
C ASP A 319 -6.33 -9.48 0.43
N LEU A 320 -5.87 -8.48 1.19
CA LEU A 320 -4.68 -7.69 0.84
C LEU A 320 -3.38 -8.34 1.33
N GLY A 321 -3.43 -9.11 2.41
CA GLY A 321 -2.29 -9.85 2.95
C GLY A 321 -1.83 -9.32 4.31
N VAL A 322 -0.53 -9.42 4.58
CA VAL A 322 0.07 -9.08 5.88
C VAL A 322 1.29 -8.20 5.67
N LEU A 323 1.28 -6.98 6.21
CA LEU A 323 2.42 -6.07 6.28
C LEU A 323 3.02 -6.15 7.69
N GLU A 324 4.25 -6.63 7.80
CA GLU A 324 4.94 -6.76 9.09
C GLU A 324 6.29 -6.06 9.05
N ASN A 325 6.61 -5.31 10.10
CA ASN A 325 7.84 -4.53 10.20
C ASN A 325 8.35 -4.52 11.65
N THR A 326 9.66 -4.38 11.83
CA THR A 326 10.31 -4.29 13.16
C THR A 326 10.98 -2.94 13.33
N ILE A 327 10.84 -2.34 14.51
CA ILE A 327 11.44 -1.05 14.85
C ILE A 327 12.91 -1.24 15.30
N VAL A 328 13.85 -0.43 14.78
CA VAL A 328 15.30 -0.53 15.07
C VAL A 328 15.95 0.75 15.60
#